data_AF-A0A2V9F7S4-F1
#
_entry.id   AF-A0A2V9F7S4-F1
#
_cell.length_a   1.000
_cell.length_b   1.000
_cell.length_c   1.000
_cell.angle_alpha   90.00
_cell.angle_beta   90.00
_cell.angle_gamma   90.00
#
_symmetry.space_group_name_H-M   'P 1'
#
loop_
_entity.id
_entity.type
_entity.pdbx_description
1 polymer ?
#
loop_
_entity_poly.entity_id
_entity_poly.type
_entity_poly.pdbx_seq_one_letter_code
_entity_poly.pdbx_strand_id
1 'polypeptide(L)'
;MRPAQRRKSTILAFSLLTLSTLASVLALNASPYLFGPGKYCGVVVFNRWDTCFLINGTLIAYVAGDVKGDLLSYKNTAVQVDASDVSPAGLRYEDPMIHKYKIIGHAPEPKWLTIDGLQLVAVNDFGPSNRPEFVIEIRNIGKSSIKVDRSEIGILLFKAERPELSTSDDISVALIARTGVDQSSSMAYEKTANRRSSWGYTVDMKTQPPAHFVVAPGRFVRIRIRFKLYPGQYQFMFAYGGSPQADEKSVASNAISFDMNVDGRAKIAD
;
A
#
# COMPACT_ATOMS: atom_id res chain seq x y z
N MET A 1 -52.14 -3.53 45.50
CA MET A 1 -50.75 -3.44 44.97
C MET A 1 -50.68 -4.16 43.64
N ARG A 2 -50.33 -3.48 42.54
CA ARG A 2 -50.55 -3.93 41.14
C ARG A 2 -49.33 -4.72 40.59
N PRO A 3 -49.49 -6.00 40.17
CA PRO A 3 -48.41 -6.82 39.59
C PRO A 3 -48.14 -6.57 38.10
N ALA A 4 -48.95 -5.75 37.42
CA ALA A 4 -48.87 -5.53 35.97
C ALA A 4 -47.71 -4.60 35.54
N GLN A 5 -47.19 -3.77 36.45
CA GLN A 5 -46.20 -2.73 36.11
C GLN A 5 -44.76 -3.27 36.06
N ARG A 6 -44.48 -4.39 36.74
CA ARG A 6 -43.16 -5.03 36.76
C ARG A 6 -42.82 -5.75 35.45
N ARG A 7 -43.79 -6.37 34.77
CA ARG A 7 -43.54 -7.14 33.52
C ARG A 7 -43.16 -6.25 32.32
N LYS A 8 -43.69 -5.03 32.23
CA LYS A 8 -43.37 -4.12 31.11
C LYS A 8 -41.94 -3.58 31.18
N SER A 9 -41.42 -3.37 32.40
CA SER A 9 -40.06 -2.86 32.63
C SER A 9 -38.99 -3.89 32.28
N THR A 10 -39.23 -5.19 32.55
CA THR A 10 -38.27 -6.25 32.22
C THR A 10 -38.18 -6.49 30.71
N ILE A 11 -39.30 -6.45 29.98
CA ILE A 11 -39.31 -6.67 28.52
C ILE A 11 -38.57 -5.53 27.80
N LEU A 12 -38.79 -4.27 28.19
CA LEU A 12 -38.07 -3.11 27.65
C LEU A 12 -36.56 -3.18 27.91
N ALA A 13 -36.14 -3.62 29.11
CA ALA A 13 -34.74 -3.76 29.46
C ALA A 13 -34.03 -4.86 28.64
N PHE A 14 -34.70 -5.99 28.38
CA PHE A 14 -34.15 -7.05 27.54
C PHE A 14 -34.03 -6.63 26.07
N SER A 15 -35.02 -5.90 25.53
CA SER A 15 -34.97 -5.37 24.15
C SER A 15 -33.88 -4.32 23.94
N LEU A 16 -33.62 -3.49 24.95
CA LEU A 16 -32.55 -2.48 24.92
C LEU A 16 -31.15 -3.13 25.02
N LEU A 17 -31.00 -4.17 25.85
CA LEU A 17 -29.74 -4.91 25.93
C LEU A 17 -29.44 -5.67 24.63
N THR A 18 -30.42 -6.31 23.99
CA THR A 18 -30.21 -7.04 22.73
C THR A 18 -29.93 -6.12 21.54
N LEU A 19 -30.52 -4.92 21.48
CA LEU A 19 -30.17 -3.92 20.47
C LEU A 19 -28.74 -3.39 20.67
N SER A 20 -28.33 -3.18 21.92
CA SER A 20 -26.99 -2.68 22.23
C SER A 20 -25.89 -3.70 21.90
N THR A 21 -26.13 -4.99 22.15
CA THR A 21 -25.18 -6.06 21.78
C THR A 21 -25.14 -6.29 20.27
N LEU A 22 -26.27 -6.20 19.57
CA LEU A 22 -26.29 -6.30 18.09
C LEU A 22 -25.57 -5.11 17.42
N ALA A 23 -25.76 -3.89 17.93
CA ALA A 23 -25.04 -2.70 17.47
C ALA A 23 -23.53 -2.77 17.78
N SER A 24 -23.15 -3.38 18.92
CA SER A 24 -21.75 -3.61 19.28
C SER A 24 -21.08 -4.65 18.37
N VAL A 25 -21.79 -5.72 18.01
CA VAL A 25 -21.30 -6.75 17.08
C VAL A 25 -21.20 -6.21 15.65
N LEU A 26 -22.13 -5.36 15.22
CA LEU A 26 -22.05 -4.66 13.92
C LEU A 26 -20.94 -3.60 13.91
N ALA A 27 -20.68 -2.91 15.01
CA ALA A 27 -19.57 -1.95 15.13
C ALA A 27 -18.20 -2.63 15.23
N LEU A 28 -18.11 -3.85 15.78
CA LEU A 28 -16.89 -4.66 15.81
C LEU A 28 -16.57 -5.32 14.45
N ASN A 29 -17.59 -5.53 13.60
CA ASN A 29 -17.43 -6.02 12.22
C ASN A 29 -17.31 -4.90 11.19
N ALA A 30 -17.46 -3.64 11.59
CA ALA A 30 -17.03 -2.49 10.80
C ALA A 30 -15.50 -2.35 10.87
N SER A 31 -14.80 -3.40 10.42
CA SER A 31 -13.45 -3.21 9.92
C SER A 31 -13.54 -2.22 8.77
N PRO A 32 -12.74 -1.15 8.73
CA PRO A 32 -12.72 -0.18 7.62
C PRO A 32 -12.16 -0.77 6.30
N TYR A 33 -12.23 -2.09 6.12
CA TYR A 33 -11.63 -2.85 5.02
C TYR A 33 -12.66 -3.73 4.29
N LEU A 34 -13.93 -3.32 4.27
CA LEU A 34 -14.87 -3.85 3.28
C LEU A 34 -14.48 -3.26 1.92
N PHE A 35 -13.56 -3.95 1.24
CA PHE A 35 -13.27 -3.71 -0.17
C PHE A 35 -14.57 -3.89 -0.94
N GLY A 36 -14.98 -2.85 -1.65
CA GLY A 36 -16.26 -2.84 -2.33
C GLY A 36 -16.32 -1.76 -3.40
N PRO A 37 -17.42 -1.71 -4.17
CA PRO A 37 -17.63 -0.65 -5.14
C PRO A 37 -17.45 0.74 -4.53
N GLY A 38 -16.90 1.66 -5.32
CA GLY A 38 -16.60 3.00 -4.86
C GLY A 38 -15.43 3.63 -5.61
N LYS A 39 -14.98 4.78 -5.12
CA LYS A 39 -13.87 5.51 -5.72
C LYS A 39 -12.54 4.96 -5.23
N TYR A 40 -11.60 4.89 -6.14
CA TYR A 40 -10.22 4.50 -5.87
C TYR A 40 -9.30 5.53 -6.52
N CYS A 41 -8.36 6.07 -5.75
CA CYS A 41 -7.34 6.98 -6.25
C CYS A 41 -5.95 6.39 -6.08
N GLY A 42 -5.11 6.61 -7.07
CA GLY A 42 -3.69 6.26 -6.98
C GLY A 42 -2.94 6.52 -8.27
N VAL A 43 -1.60 6.48 -8.18
CA VAL A 43 -0.74 6.46 -9.35
C VAL A 43 -0.90 5.11 -10.04
N VAL A 44 -1.25 5.14 -11.33
CA VAL A 44 -1.28 3.93 -12.17
C VAL A 44 0.14 3.43 -12.37
N VAL A 45 0.44 2.22 -11.90
CA VAL A 45 1.74 1.59 -12.07
C VAL A 45 1.56 0.23 -12.70
N PHE A 46 2.23 0.04 -13.84
CA PHE A 46 2.49 -1.27 -14.42
C PHE A 46 3.88 -1.71 -13.98
N ASN A 47 3.93 -2.80 -13.23
CA ASN A 47 5.21 -3.32 -12.74
C ASN A 47 5.95 -4.10 -13.83
N ARG A 48 7.10 -4.71 -13.50
CA ARG A 48 7.92 -5.42 -14.51
C ARG A 48 7.25 -6.64 -15.14
N TRP A 49 6.18 -7.17 -14.55
CA TRP A 49 5.42 -8.29 -15.09
C TRP A 49 4.08 -7.85 -15.67
N ASP A 50 3.94 -6.56 -15.97
CA ASP A 50 2.72 -5.94 -16.52
C ASP A 50 1.50 -5.99 -15.60
N THR A 51 1.65 -6.38 -14.33
CA THR A 51 0.56 -6.27 -13.36
C THR A 51 0.31 -4.80 -13.02
N CYS A 52 -0.97 -4.41 -13.04
CA CYS A 52 -1.39 -3.04 -12.85
C CYS A 52 -1.87 -2.78 -11.42
N PHE A 53 -1.40 -1.69 -10.83
CA PHE A 53 -1.78 -1.23 -9.51
C PHE A 53 -2.20 0.25 -9.55
N LEU A 54 -3.17 0.61 -8.71
CA LEU A 54 -3.33 1.98 -8.24
C LEU A 54 -2.61 2.11 -6.91
N ILE A 55 -1.60 2.97 -6.84
CA ILE A 55 -0.74 3.12 -5.66
C ILE A 55 -1.05 4.44 -4.94
N ASN A 56 -1.32 4.37 -3.63
CA ASN A 56 -1.58 5.53 -2.78
C ASN A 56 -0.84 5.43 -1.46
N GLY A 57 0.39 5.97 -1.42
CA GLY A 57 1.24 5.91 -0.23
C GLY A 57 1.52 4.47 0.20
N THR A 58 0.96 4.07 1.34
CA THR A 58 1.07 2.70 1.86
C THR A 58 0.06 1.74 1.23
N LEU A 59 -1.00 2.22 0.60
CA LEU A 59 -2.10 1.40 0.09
C LEU A 59 -1.93 1.12 -1.40
N ILE A 60 -2.47 -0.02 -1.83
CA ILE A 60 -2.56 -0.42 -3.23
C ILE A 60 -3.97 -0.92 -3.54
N ALA A 61 -4.36 -0.79 -4.79
CA ALA A 61 -5.45 -1.57 -5.40
C ALA A 61 -4.89 -2.30 -6.62
N TYR A 62 -5.20 -3.58 -6.74
CA TYR A 62 -4.97 -4.36 -7.95
C TYR A 62 -6.00 -3.95 -9.01
N VAL A 63 -5.61 -3.99 -10.28
CA VAL A 63 -6.52 -3.89 -11.41
C VAL A 63 -6.44 -5.18 -12.18
N ALA A 64 -7.58 -5.85 -12.34
CA ALA A 64 -7.66 -7.17 -12.97
C ALA A 64 -7.10 -7.16 -14.39
N GLY A 65 -6.52 -8.30 -14.78
CA GLY A 65 -5.72 -8.43 -16.01
C GLY A 65 -6.52 -8.16 -17.29
N ASP A 66 -7.82 -8.40 -17.27
CA ASP A 66 -8.74 -8.22 -18.39
C ASP A 66 -9.24 -6.77 -18.56
N VAL A 67 -9.11 -5.93 -17.53
CA VAL A 67 -9.56 -4.51 -17.56
C VAL A 67 -8.45 -3.49 -17.37
N LYS A 68 -7.22 -3.90 -17.03
CA LYS A 68 -6.09 -2.98 -16.85
C LYS A 68 -5.70 -2.19 -18.11
N GLY A 69 -6.05 -2.69 -19.30
CA GLY A 69 -5.70 -2.07 -20.58
C GLY A 69 -6.16 -0.61 -20.72
N ASP A 70 -7.32 -0.28 -20.14
CA ASP A 70 -7.88 1.09 -20.20
C ASP A 70 -7.04 2.13 -19.43
N LEU A 71 -6.19 1.68 -18.50
CA LEU A 71 -5.31 2.54 -17.71
C LEU A 71 -3.90 2.71 -18.31
N LEU A 72 -3.58 2.06 -19.42
CA LEU A 72 -2.24 2.11 -19.99
C LEU A 72 -1.81 3.54 -20.37
N SER A 73 -2.75 4.35 -20.89
CA SER A 73 -2.53 5.76 -21.22
C SER A 73 -2.31 6.66 -20.00
N TYR A 74 -2.61 6.17 -18.80
CA TYR A 74 -2.47 6.85 -17.52
C TYR A 74 -1.25 6.38 -16.73
N LYS A 75 -0.38 5.54 -17.30
CA LYS A 75 0.83 5.05 -16.62
C LYS A 75 1.63 6.20 -15.99
N ASN A 76 2.02 6.02 -14.72
CA ASN A 76 2.70 6.99 -13.87
C ASN A 76 1.91 8.27 -13.58
N THR A 77 0.59 8.27 -13.79
CA THR A 77 -0.31 9.39 -13.49
C THR A 77 -1.25 9.01 -12.35
N ALA A 78 -1.49 9.95 -11.43
CA ALA A 78 -2.49 9.80 -10.38
C ALA A 78 -3.90 10.00 -10.97
N VAL A 79 -4.73 8.95 -10.89
CA VAL A 79 -6.09 8.94 -11.42
C VAL A 79 -7.10 8.60 -10.33
N GLN A 80 -8.35 8.99 -10.57
CA GLN A 80 -9.50 8.48 -9.86
C GLN A 80 -10.32 7.58 -10.79
N VAL A 81 -10.66 6.40 -10.29
CA VAL A 81 -11.62 5.50 -10.93
C VAL A 81 -12.81 5.30 -10.01
N ASP A 82 -13.98 5.06 -10.60
CA ASP A 82 -15.19 4.65 -9.89
C ASP A 82 -15.43 3.17 -10.20
N ALA A 83 -15.07 2.32 -9.26
CA ALA A 83 -15.14 0.87 -9.37
C ALA A 83 -16.55 0.38 -9.02
N SER A 84 -17.10 -0.47 -9.89
CA SER A 84 -18.43 -1.07 -9.73
C SER A 84 -18.37 -2.55 -9.35
N ASP A 85 -17.20 -3.18 -9.53
CA ASP A 85 -16.95 -4.57 -9.16
C ASP A 85 -15.54 -4.70 -8.57
N VAL A 86 -15.47 -5.18 -7.33
CA VAL A 86 -14.25 -5.27 -6.53
C VAL A 86 -14.26 -6.57 -5.74
N SER A 87 -13.17 -7.34 -5.82
CA SER A 87 -12.95 -8.51 -4.96
C SER A 87 -11.67 -8.34 -4.13
N PRO A 88 -11.44 -9.18 -3.12
CA PRO A 88 -10.13 -9.28 -2.49
C PRO A 88 -9.06 -9.84 -3.44
N ALA A 89 -7.82 -9.36 -3.32
CA ALA A 89 -6.60 -9.89 -3.92
C ALA A 89 -5.42 -9.84 -2.94
N GLY A 90 -4.32 -10.49 -3.31
CA GLY A 90 -3.06 -10.50 -2.56
C GLY A 90 -2.72 -11.87 -1.95
N LEU A 91 -1.75 -11.87 -1.05
CA LEU A 91 -1.22 -13.08 -0.39
C LEU A 91 -1.65 -13.24 1.07
N ARG A 92 -1.76 -12.14 1.82
CA ARG A 92 -1.93 -12.16 3.28
C ARG A 92 -2.92 -11.15 3.78
N TYR A 93 -2.73 -9.92 3.32
CA TYR A 93 -3.69 -8.87 3.49
C TYR A 93 -4.52 -8.86 2.22
N GLU A 94 -5.83 -8.87 2.42
CA GLU A 94 -6.75 -8.60 1.33
C GLU A 94 -6.55 -7.13 0.93
N ASP A 95 -6.21 -6.93 -0.34
CA ASP A 95 -6.21 -5.65 -1.02
C ASP A 95 -7.35 -5.66 -2.04
N PRO A 96 -7.91 -4.49 -2.42
CA PRO A 96 -8.97 -4.44 -3.41
C PRO A 96 -8.41 -4.82 -4.80
N MET A 97 -9.14 -5.66 -5.52
CA MET A 97 -8.94 -5.97 -6.93
C MET A 97 -10.13 -5.48 -7.73
N ILE A 98 -9.87 -4.52 -8.60
CA ILE A 98 -10.88 -3.85 -9.40
C ILE A 98 -11.08 -4.66 -10.69
N HIS A 99 -12.28 -5.20 -10.85
CA HIS A 99 -12.71 -5.96 -12.03
C HIS A 99 -13.48 -5.11 -13.03
N LYS A 100 -14.11 -4.02 -12.57
CA LYS A 100 -14.88 -3.14 -13.43
C LYS A 100 -14.90 -1.73 -12.88
N TYR A 101 -14.61 -0.75 -13.72
CA TYR A 101 -14.55 0.65 -13.32
C TYR A 101 -14.86 1.62 -14.45
N LYS A 102 -15.08 2.87 -14.09
CA LYS A 102 -15.06 4.01 -14.99
C LYS A 102 -13.93 4.96 -14.59
N ILE A 103 -13.12 5.39 -15.55
CA ILE A 103 -12.12 6.43 -15.32
C ILE A 103 -12.86 7.77 -15.14
N ILE A 104 -12.66 8.41 -13.99
CA ILE A 104 -13.22 9.74 -13.70
C ILE A 104 -12.29 10.83 -14.23
N GLY A 105 -10.98 10.62 -14.11
CA GLY A 105 -9.95 11.55 -14.57
C GLY A 105 -8.77 11.58 -13.61
N HIS A 106 -8.13 12.75 -13.48
CA HIS A 106 -7.07 12.96 -12.50
C HIS A 106 -7.58 12.80 -11.06
N ALA A 107 -6.74 12.27 -10.18
CA ALA A 107 -7.06 12.18 -8.77
C ALA A 107 -7.25 13.58 -8.15
N PRO A 108 -8.18 13.76 -7.19
CA PRO A 108 -8.38 15.04 -6.49
C PRO A 108 -7.13 15.48 -5.73
N GLU A 109 -6.90 16.79 -5.61
CA GLU A 109 -5.81 17.29 -4.77
C GLU A 109 -6.02 16.90 -3.29
N PRO A 110 -4.95 16.55 -2.56
CA PRO A 110 -5.05 16.13 -1.18
C PRO A 110 -5.40 17.29 -0.25
N LYS A 111 -6.24 17.05 0.76
CA LYS A 111 -6.65 18.08 1.72
C LYS A 111 -5.58 18.36 2.79
N TRP A 112 -4.85 17.32 3.17
CA TRP A 112 -3.97 17.35 4.36
C TRP A 112 -2.49 17.19 4.02
N LEU A 113 -2.17 16.76 2.80
CA LEU A 113 -0.80 16.55 2.35
C LEU A 113 -0.40 17.60 1.33
N THR A 114 0.87 17.97 1.31
CA THR A 114 1.44 18.79 0.24
C THR A 114 2.20 17.88 -0.72
N ILE A 115 1.69 17.75 -1.94
CA ILE A 115 2.25 16.87 -2.97
C ILE A 115 2.92 17.65 -4.09
N ASP A 116 2.41 18.84 -4.42
CA ASP A 116 2.95 19.63 -5.50
C ASP A 116 4.42 20.01 -5.25
N GLY A 117 5.26 19.72 -6.25
CA GLY A 117 6.71 19.91 -6.15
C GLY A 117 7.45 18.76 -5.44
N LEU A 118 6.77 17.71 -4.97
CA LEU A 118 7.40 16.52 -4.41
C LEU A 118 7.82 15.56 -5.53
N GLN A 119 9.09 15.15 -5.53
CA GLN A 119 9.61 14.09 -6.40
C GLN A 119 10.19 12.98 -5.53
N LEU A 120 9.77 11.74 -5.81
CA LEU A 120 10.23 10.54 -5.13
C LEU A 120 11.21 9.78 -6.01
N VAL A 121 12.38 9.43 -5.48
CA VAL A 121 13.42 8.71 -6.23
C VAL A 121 13.95 7.53 -5.42
N ALA A 122 13.89 6.34 -5.98
CA ALA A 122 14.52 5.15 -5.43
C ALA A 122 15.86 4.91 -6.14
N VAL A 123 16.89 4.59 -5.35
CA VAL A 123 18.24 4.28 -5.84
C VAL A 123 18.70 2.97 -5.20
N ASN A 124 19.30 2.08 -5.98
CA ASN A 124 19.91 0.87 -5.42
C ASN A 124 21.25 1.21 -4.73
N ASP A 125 21.48 0.62 -3.57
CA ASP A 125 22.69 0.82 -2.75
C ASP A 125 23.27 -0.54 -2.34
N PHE A 126 23.29 -1.51 -3.27
CA PHE A 126 23.59 -2.92 -2.96
C PHE A 126 25.00 -3.17 -2.39
N GLY A 127 25.89 -2.19 -2.59
CA GLY A 127 27.28 -2.22 -2.16
C GLY A 127 28.06 -3.45 -2.67
N PRO A 128 29.30 -3.65 -2.19
CA PRO A 128 30.12 -4.80 -2.60
C PRO A 128 29.54 -6.15 -2.18
N SER A 129 28.69 -6.17 -1.14
CA SER A 129 28.06 -7.39 -0.63
C SER A 129 26.82 -7.83 -1.42
N ASN A 130 26.39 -7.03 -2.40
CA ASN A 130 25.18 -7.26 -3.19
C ASN A 130 23.96 -7.54 -2.31
N ARG A 131 23.78 -6.80 -1.22
CA ARG A 131 22.58 -6.93 -0.37
C ARG A 131 21.44 -6.10 -0.98
N PRO A 132 20.16 -6.49 -0.83
CA PRO A 132 19.04 -5.70 -1.34
C PRO A 132 18.82 -4.45 -0.47
N GLU A 133 19.70 -3.47 -0.66
CA GLU A 133 19.74 -2.18 0.03
C GLU A 133 19.40 -1.05 -0.94
N PHE A 134 18.65 -0.07 -0.44
CA PHE A 134 18.15 1.03 -1.24
C PHE A 134 18.25 2.33 -0.46
N VAL A 135 18.50 3.42 -1.18
CA VAL A 135 18.32 4.78 -0.69
C VAL A 135 17.10 5.34 -1.38
N ILE A 136 16.11 5.76 -0.60
CA ILE A 136 14.99 6.55 -1.12
C ILE A 136 15.24 8.03 -0.85
N GLU A 137 14.91 8.86 -1.83
CA GLU A 137 15.07 10.30 -1.77
C GLU A 137 13.71 10.98 -1.93
N ILE A 138 13.41 11.88 -1.00
CA ILE A 138 12.23 12.71 -0.99
C ILE A 138 12.69 14.11 -1.33
N ARG A 139 12.48 14.53 -2.58
CA ARG A 139 13.03 15.75 -3.15
C ARG A 139 11.94 16.81 -3.28
N ASN A 140 12.26 18.05 -2.95
CA ASN A 140 11.41 19.18 -3.27
C ASN A 140 11.96 19.90 -4.50
N ILE A 141 11.29 19.71 -5.64
CA ILE A 141 11.56 20.37 -6.92
C ILE A 141 10.69 21.62 -7.13
N GLY A 142 9.83 21.95 -6.17
CA GLY A 142 8.97 23.12 -6.17
C GLY A 142 9.68 24.39 -5.70
N LYS A 143 8.89 25.46 -5.52
CA LYS A 143 9.36 26.80 -5.12
C LYS A 143 9.12 27.11 -3.64
N SER A 144 8.28 26.34 -2.96
CA SER A 144 7.92 26.50 -1.55
C SER A 144 8.36 25.28 -0.75
N SER A 145 8.61 25.46 0.55
CA SER A 145 8.91 24.35 1.46
C SER A 145 7.72 23.39 1.56
N ILE A 146 8.00 22.08 1.59
CA ILE A 146 7.00 21.02 1.68
C ILE A 146 7.09 20.38 3.06
N LYS A 147 5.96 20.31 3.78
CA LYS A 147 5.85 19.50 5.00
C LYS A 147 5.51 18.07 4.62
N VAL A 148 6.30 17.12 5.11
CA VAL A 148 6.15 15.69 4.83
C VAL A 148 5.78 14.97 6.13
N ASP A 149 4.77 14.11 6.04
CA ASP A 149 4.42 13.17 7.10
C ASP A 149 5.02 11.78 6.81
N ARG A 150 5.85 11.29 7.72
CA ARG A 150 6.57 10.03 7.52
C ARG A 150 5.64 8.82 7.48
N SER A 151 4.48 8.87 8.14
CA SER A 151 3.48 7.79 8.14
C SER A 151 2.91 7.50 6.75
N GLU A 152 2.90 8.50 5.87
CA GLU A 152 2.29 8.41 4.54
C GLU A 152 3.29 7.92 3.47
N ILE A 153 4.54 7.64 3.85
CA ILE A 153 5.56 7.12 2.97
C ILE A 153 5.52 5.58 3.00
N GLY A 154 4.89 4.98 2.00
CA GLY A 154 4.73 3.54 1.86
C GLY A 154 5.87 2.85 1.15
N ILE A 155 6.30 1.71 1.69
CA ILE A 155 7.30 0.82 1.08
C ILE A 155 6.55 -0.26 0.30
N LEU A 156 6.87 -0.38 -1.00
CA LEU A 156 6.17 -1.28 -1.91
C LEU A 156 7.18 -2.25 -2.52
N LEU A 157 6.98 -3.54 -2.25
CA LEU A 157 7.80 -4.60 -2.81
C LEU A 157 6.90 -5.60 -3.52
N PHE A 158 7.09 -5.74 -4.83
CA PHE A 158 6.39 -6.70 -5.65
C PHE A 158 7.26 -7.92 -5.93
N LYS A 159 6.63 -9.07 -6.09
CA LYS A 159 7.30 -10.34 -6.37
C LYS A 159 6.54 -11.07 -7.49
N ALA A 160 7.29 -11.70 -8.39
CA ALA A 160 6.72 -12.68 -9.31
C ALA A 160 6.10 -13.84 -8.52
N GLU A 161 4.82 -14.12 -8.73
CA GLU A 161 4.11 -15.21 -8.10
C GLU A 161 3.11 -15.81 -9.10
N ARG A 162 2.94 -17.13 -9.08
CA ARG A 162 1.92 -17.75 -9.93
C ARG A 162 0.54 -17.44 -9.34
N PRO A 163 -0.48 -17.10 -10.17
CA PRO A 163 -1.84 -16.82 -9.70
C PRO A 163 -2.42 -17.92 -8.80
N GLU A 164 -2.04 -19.19 -9.00
CA GLU A 164 -2.50 -20.33 -8.18
C GLU A 164 -2.19 -20.22 -6.67
N LEU A 165 -1.24 -19.36 -6.29
CA LEU A 165 -0.79 -19.17 -4.90
C LEU A 165 -1.29 -17.85 -4.29
N SER A 166 -2.04 -17.05 -5.05
CA SER A 166 -2.55 -15.76 -4.60
C SER A 166 -3.97 -15.52 -5.10
N THR A 167 -4.67 -14.55 -4.54
CA THR A 167 -5.99 -14.15 -5.08
C THR A 167 -5.89 -13.08 -6.17
N SER A 168 -4.66 -12.72 -6.60
CA SER A 168 -4.45 -11.91 -7.81
C SER A 168 -4.55 -12.78 -9.06
N ASP A 169 -5.20 -12.26 -10.09
CA ASP A 169 -5.36 -12.88 -11.40
C ASP A 169 -4.18 -12.64 -12.37
N ASP A 170 -3.14 -11.93 -11.92
CA ASP A 170 -1.96 -11.55 -12.71
C ASP A 170 -0.66 -12.17 -12.14
N ILE A 171 0.46 -11.96 -12.82
CA ILE A 171 1.76 -12.66 -12.62
C ILE A 171 2.50 -12.22 -11.34
N SER A 172 2.02 -11.19 -10.65
CA SER A 172 2.74 -10.65 -9.51
C SER A 172 1.84 -10.14 -8.40
N VAL A 173 2.44 -10.11 -7.21
CA VAL A 173 1.77 -9.75 -5.96
C VAL A 173 2.61 -8.76 -5.19
N ALA A 174 1.95 -7.89 -4.44
CA ALA A 174 2.59 -7.07 -3.44
C ALA A 174 2.94 -7.93 -2.22
N LEU A 175 4.23 -8.11 -2.00
CA LEU A 175 4.78 -8.83 -0.86
C LEU A 175 4.89 -7.93 0.37
N ILE A 176 5.17 -6.65 0.14
CA ILE A 176 5.19 -5.60 1.17
C ILE A 176 4.35 -4.43 0.65
N ALA A 177 3.30 -4.13 1.40
CA ALA A 177 2.41 -2.98 1.27
C ALA A 177 1.79 -2.69 2.65
N ARG A 178 1.00 -1.64 2.78
CA ARG A 178 0.31 -1.19 4.02
C ARG A 178 1.24 -0.82 5.17
N THR A 179 2.51 -0.69 4.87
CA THR A 179 3.55 -0.31 5.82
C THR A 179 4.55 0.60 5.12
N GLY A 180 5.43 1.21 5.90
CA GLY A 180 6.22 2.33 5.45
C GLY A 180 7.42 2.60 6.33
N VAL A 181 8.06 3.74 6.06
CA VAL A 181 9.25 4.17 6.81
C VAL A 181 8.94 4.68 8.21
N ASP A 182 7.67 4.77 8.61
CA ASP A 182 7.31 5.05 10.00
C ASP A 182 7.63 3.89 10.94
N GLN A 183 7.55 2.65 10.43
CA GLN A 183 8.01 1.47 11.13
C GLN A 183 9.52 1.29 10.93
N SER A 184 10.26 1.03 12.01
CA SER A 184 11.71 0.75 11.94
C SER A 184 12.03 -0.57 11.24
N SER A 185 11.10 -1.52 11.26
CA SER A 185 11.20 -2.80 10.56
C SER A 185 9.83 -3.48 10.44
N SER A 186 9.72 -4.38 9.45
CA SER A 186 8.61 -5.31 9.33
C SER A 186 9.13 -6.67 8.87
N MET A 187 8.53 -7.75 9.36
CA MET A 187 8.90 -9.12 9.02
C MET A 187 7.64 -9.97 8.92
N ALA A 188 7.50 -10.68 7.80
CA ALA A 188 6.48 -11.67 7.58
C ALA A 188 7.12 -13.01 7.20
N TYR A 189 6.41 -14.09 7.48
CA TYR A 189 6.86 -15.44 7.20
C TYR A 189 5.68 -16.28 6.74
N GLU A 190 5.88 -17.06 5.69
CA GLU A 190 4.90 -18.03 5.19
C GLU A 190 5.45 -19.44 5.34
N LYS A 191 4.58 -20.36 5.74
CA LYS A 191 4.90 -21.77 5.87
C LYS A 191 3.82 -22.57 5.15
N THR A 192 4.18 -23.19 4.04
CA THR A 192 3.40 -24.26 3.41
C THR A 192 4.03 -25.61 3.74
N ALA A 193 3.38 -26.73 3.40
CA ALA A 193 3.86 -28.08 3.71
C ALA A 193 5.32 -28.32 3.27
N ASN A 194 5.74 -27.71 2.14
CA ASN A 194 7.04 -27.93 1.52
C ASN A 194 7.91 -26.67 1.41
N ARG A 195 7.45 -25.50 1.87
CA ARG A 195 8.21 -24.25 1.73
C ARG A 195 8.07 -23.35 2.95
N ARG A 196 9.21 -22.85 3.42
CA ARG A 196 9.28 -21.71 4.35
C ARG A 196 9.82 -20.53 3.58
N SER A 197 9.08 -19.43 3.55
CA SER A 197 9.51 -18.15 2.99
C SER A 197 9.44 -17.10 4.09
N SER A 198 10.35 -16.13 4.06
CA SER A 198 10.23 -14.94 4.89
C SER A 198 10.66 -13.72 4.12
N TRP A 199 10.02 -12.61 4.38
CA TRP A 199 10.36 -11.34 3.78
C TRP A 199 10.19 -10.23 4.79
N GLY A 200 10.92 -9.14 4.60
CA GLY A 200 10.83 -8.00 5.47
C GLY A 200 11.81 -6.93 5.07
N TYR A 201 11.76 -5.84 5.83
CA TYR A 201 12.70 -4.74 5.69
C TYR A 201 13.08 -4.16 7.05
N THR A 202 14.16 -3.40 7.03
CA THR A 202 14.64 -2.57 8.13
C THR A 202 14.97 -1.19 7.58
N VAL A 203 14.57 -0.14 8.29
CA VAL A 203 14.94 1.25 8.00
C VAL A 203 16.15 1.60 8.85
N ASP A 204 17.18 2.21 8.25
CA ASP A 204 18.33 2.69 9.01
C ASP A 204 17.92 3.91 9.83
N MET A 205 17.79 3.72 11.15
CA MET A 205 17.42 4.74 12.13
C MET A 205 18.32 5.98 12.10
N LYS A 206 19.56 5.88 11.60
CA LYS A 206 20.46 7.04 11.45
C LYS A 206 20.03 7.98 10.31
N THR A 207 19.32 7.43 9.34
CA THR A 207 18.81 8.16 8.15
C THR A 207 17.31 8.44 8.24
N GLN A 208 16.64 7.95 9.29
CA GLN A 208 15.21 8.12 9.45
C GLN A 208 14.92 9.56 9.92
N PRO A 209 14.14 10.36 9.17
CA PRO A 209 13.78 11.71 9.60
C PRO A 209 12.79 11.66 10.77
N PRO A 210 12.58 12.80 11.46
CA PRO A 210 11.47 12.96 12.40
C PRO A 210 10.12 12.60 11.76
N ALA A 211 9.11 12.28 12.58
CA ALA A 211 7.78 11.90 12.10
C ALA A 211 7.17 12.94 11.15
N HIS A 212 7.35 14.23 11.45
CA HIS A 212 7.06 15.32 10.54
C HIS A 212 8.33 16.10 10.26
N PHE A 213 8.61 16.37 9.00
CA PHE A 213 9.79 17.14 8.60
C PHE A 213 9.48 18.05 7.42
N VAL A 214 10.39 19.00 7.17
CA VAL A 214 10.24 19.97 6.09
C VAL A 214 11.36 19.78 5.08
N VAL A 215 10.99 19.72 3.81
CA VAL A 215 11.95 19.71 2.70
C VAL A 215 11.90 21.09 2.05
N ALA A 216 12.98 21.86 2.21
CA ALA A 216 13.11 23.18 1.58
C ALA A 216 13.24 23.07 0.04
N PRO A 217 12.91 24.11 -0.74
CA PRO A 217 13.06 24.12 -2.19
C PRO A 217 14.47 23.70 -2.63
N GLY A 218 14.54 22.80 -3.61
CA GLY A 218 15.81 22.25 -4.13
C GLY A 218 16.57 21.33 -3.17
N ARG A 219 15.99 21.00 -2.00
CA ARG A 219 16.58 20.06 -1.04
C ARG A 219 15.93 18.69 -1.13
N PHE A 220 16.57 17.72 -0.49
CA PHE A 220 16.07 16.36 -0.39
C PHE A 220 16.41 15.75 0.97
N VAL A 221 15.63 14.74 1.35
CA VAL A 221 15.88 13.87 2.51
C VAL A 221 16.14 12.46 2.00
N ARG A 222 17.12 11.77 2.60
CA ARG A 222 17.49 10.39 2.25
C ARG A 222 17.15 9.44 3.38
N ILE A 223 16.54 8.32 3.04
CA ILE A 223 16.25 7.23 3.97
C ILE A 223 16.82 5.95 3.38
N ARG A 224 17.61 5.21 4.17
CA ARG A 224 18.16 3.92 3.75
C ARG A 224 17.27 2.78 4.23
N ILE A 225 16.97 1.87 3.32
CA ILE A 225 16.14 0.69 3.55
C ILE A 225 16.94 -0.54 3.15
N ARG A 226 16.90 -1.57 3.98
CA ARG A 226 17.48 -2.89 3.69
C ARG A 226 16.38 -3.93 3.72
N PHE A 227 16.28 -4.75 2.69
CA PHE A 227 15.37 -5.89 2.68
C PHE A 227 16.04 -7.17 3.18
N LYS A 228 15.21 -8.08 3.68
CA LYS A 228 15.56 -9.47 3.93
C LYS A 228 14.63 -10.33 3.08
N LEU A 229 15.15 -10.94 2.02
CA LEU A 229 14.37 -11.64 1.01
C LEU A 229 14.95 -13.03 0.74
N TYR A 230 14.07 -13.93 0.32
CA TYR A 230 14.44 -15.23 -0.24
C TYR A 230 14.77 -15.09 -1.73
N PRO A 231 15.29 -16.16 -2.36
CA PRO A 231 15.54 -16.16 -3.80
C PRO A 231 14.24 -15.94 -4.59
N GLY A 232 14.33 -15.16 -5.66
CA GLY A 232 13.19 -14.79 -6.49
C GLY A 232 13.40 -13.50 -7.27
N GLN A 233 12.40 -13.13 -8.06
CA GLN A 233 12.40 -11.88 -8.82
C GLN A 233 11.52 -10.85 -8.13
N TYR A 234 12.02 -9.63 -8.02
CA TYR A 234 11.42 -8.55 -7.26
C TYR A 234 11.40 -7.24 -8.04
N GLN A 235 10.49 -6.35 -7.63
CA GLN A 235 10.53 -4.94 -8.01
C GLN A 235 10.21 -4.09 -6.79
N PHE A 236 11.09 -3.13 -6.49
CA PHE A 236 10.94 -2.21 -5.38
C PHE A 236 10.55 -0.82 -5.87
N MET A 237 9.63 -0.17 -5.16
CA MET A 237 9.37 1.26 -5.23
C MET A 237 8.80 1.77 -3.91
N PHE A 238 8.57 3.07 -3.81
CA PHE A 238 7.87 3.66 -2.68
C PHE A 238 6.93 4.75 -3.16
N ALA A 239 5.96 5.11 -2.33
CA ALA A 239 4.98 6.12 -2.65
C ALA A 239 4.68 7.00 -1.45
N TYR A 240 4.12 8.17 -1.73
CA TYR A 240 3.65 9.13 -0.75
C TYR A 240 2.20 9.50 -1.07
N GLY A 241 1.31 9.32 -0.10
CA GLY A 241 -0.13 9.50 -0.29
C GLY A 241 -0.90 9.06 0.94
N GLY A 242 -2.06 9.66 1.16
CA GLY A 242 -2.79 9.62 2.42
C GLY A 242 -3.59 8.34 2.67
N SER A 243 -3.48 7.84 3.92
CA SER A 243 -4.50 7.42 4.93
C SER A 243 -5.83 6.77 4.46
N PRO A 244 -6.53 5.92 5.27
CA PRO A 244 -7.63 5.01 4.87
C PRO A 244 -8.88 5.58 4.15
N GLN A 245 -8.93 6.88 3.87
CA GLN A 245 -9.96 7.58 3.10
C GLN A 245 -9.43 7.96 1.70
N ALA A 246 -8.60 7.11 1.11
CA ALA A 246 -7.66 7.32 0.00
C ALA A 246 -8.29 7.71 -1.38
N ASP A 247 -9.12 8.74 -1.38
CA ASP A 247 -9.75 9.37 -2.55
C ASP A 247 -8.93 10.55 -3.09
N GLU A 248 -7.64 10.65 -2.72
CA GLU A 248 -6.80 11.81 -3.04
C GLU A 248 -5.56 11.41 -3.85
N LYS A 249 -5.00 12.39 -4.57
CA LYS A 249 -3.78 12.28 -5.39
C LYS A 249 -2.61 11.80 -4.53
N SER A 250 -1.76 10.99 -5.14
CA SER A 250 -0.54 10.44 -4.56
C SER A 250 0.64 10.63 -5.52
N VAL A 251 1.85 10.35 -5.05
CA VAL A 251 3.07 10.31 -5.87
C VAL A 251 3.75 8.97 -5.65
N ALA A 252 4.30 8.39 -6.71
CA ALA A 252 5.10 7.18 -6.66
C ALA A 252 6.52 7.47 -7.18
N SER A 253 7.50 6.72 -6.68
CA SER A 253 8.87 6.77 -7.17
C SER A 253 9.03 6.05 -8.50
N ASN A 254 10.22 6.13 -9.10
CA ASN A 254 10.66 5.12 -10.06
C ASN A 254 10.68 3.72 -9.41
N ALA A 255 10.56 2.69 -10.24
CA ALA A 255 10.68 1.30 -9.82
C ALA A 255 12.09 0.76 -10.10
N ILE A 256 12.58 -0.14 -9.24
CA ILE A 256 13.84 -0.86 -9.42
C ILE A 256 13.56 -2.36 -9.45
N SER A 257 13.79 -2.97 -10.60
CA SER A 257 13.71 -4.42 -10.79
C SER A 257 15.01 -5.09 -10.35
N PHE A 258 14.93 -6.16 -9.58
CA PHE A 258 16.10 -6.91 -9.14
C PHE A 258 15.76 -8.36 -8.83
N ASP A 259 16.75 -9.23 -8.95
CA ASP A 259 16.63 -10.66 -8.68
C ASP A 259 17.51 -11.03 -7.48
N MET A 260 16.99 -11.89 -6.62
CA MET A 260 17.68 -12.48 -5.48
C MET A 260 18.11 -13.91 -5.83
N ASN A 261 19.40 -14.20 -5.71
CA ASN A 261 19.93 -15.55 -5.92
C ASN A 261 19.84 -16.42 -4.66
N VAL A 262 20.21 -17.69 -4.78
CA VAL A 262 20.22 -18.68 -3.68
C VAL A 262 21.16 -18.32 -2.52
N ASP A 263 22.20 -17.52 -2.80
CA ASP A 263 23.17 -17.04 -1.80
C ASP A 263 22.68 -15.78 -1.05
N GLY A 264 21.47 -15.30 -1.36
CA GLY A 264 20.92 -14.07 -0.79
C GLY A 264 21.55 -12.78 -1.35
N ARG A 265 22.14 -12.83 -2.54
CA ARG A 265 22.69 -11.67 -3.25
C ARG A 265 21.69 -11.14 -4.28
N ALA A 266 21.53 -9.83 -4.28
CA ALA A 266 20.71 -9.07 -5.21
C ALA A 266 21.50 -8.69 -6.47
N LYS A 267 20.86 -8.78 -7.63
CA LYS A 267 21.37 -8.28 -8.91
C LYS A 267 20.27 -7.44 -9.57
N ILE A 268 20.61 -6.26 -10.09
CA ILE A 268 19.65 -5.48 -10.89
C ILE A 268 19.22 -6.29 -12.10
N ALA A 269 17.92 -6.30 -12.34
CA ALA A 269 17.32 -6.93 -13.50
C ALA A 269 17.05 -5.86 -14.56
N ASP A 270 17.19 -6.25 -15.81
CA ASP A 270 16.89 -5.41 -16.97
C ASP A 270 15.37 -5.13 -17.08
#